data_AF-A0A1L9Q1X3-F1
#
_entry.id   AF-A0A1L9Q1X3-F1
#
_cell.length_a   1.000
_cell.length_b   1.000
_cell.length_c   1.000
_cell.angle_alpha   90.00
_cell.angle_beta   90.00
_cell.angle_gamma   90.00
#
_symmetry.space_group_name_H-M   'P 1'
#
loop_
_entity.id
_entity.type
_entity.pdbx_description
1 polymer ?
#
loop_
_entity_poly.entity_id
_entity_poly.type
_entity_poly.pdbx_seq_one_letter_code
_entity_poly.pdbx_strand_id
1 'polypeptide(L)'
;LLDNGSEVDTIDPSLARALKLSTFKLNKPVPLHLADHSHYHDIAEAALIDLRIGDHLEQRLVYLTPLPYYQLVLGDNWLRDHNPVVDW
;
A
#
# COMPACT_ATOMS: atom_id res chain seq x y z
N LEU A 1 6.98 -1.44 -5.09
CA LEU A 1 8.04 -2.02 -4.23
C LEU A 1 7.44 -3.20 -3.48
N LEU A 2 8.14 -4.33 -3.38
CA LEU A 2 7.83 -5.36 -2.39
C LEU A 2 8.68 -5.06 -1.15
N ASP A 3 8.06 -4.88 0.01
CA ASP A 3 8.73 -4.37 1.21
C ASP A 3 8.28 -5.10 2.48
N ASN A 4 9.13 -5.98 3.01
CA ASN A 4 8.88 -6.66 4.29
C ASN A 4 9.09 -5.75 5.52
N GLY A 5 9.51 -4.51 5.32
CA GLY A 5 9.56 -3.48 6.35
C GLY A 5 8.25 -2.68 6.47
N SER A 6 7.28 -2.92 5.60
CA SER A 6 5.98 -2.25 5.61
C SER A 6 4.88 -3.17 6.12
N GLU A 7 4.16 -2.77 7.17
CA GLU A 7 3.09 -3.59 7.74
C GLU A 7 1.83 -3.66 6.85
N VAL A 8 1.68 -2.71 5.91
CA VAL A 8 0.47 -2.54 5.11
C VAL A 8 0.79 -2.24 3.65
N ASP A 9 -0.14 -2.57 2.77
CA ASP A 9 -0.05 -2.18 1.37
C ASP A 9 -0.42 -0.70 1.22
N THR A 10 0.41 0.09 0.53
CA THR A 10 0.22 1.54 0.38
C THR A 10 0.31 1.99 -1.06
N ILE A 11 -0.47 3.01 -1.42
CA ILE A 11 -0.48 3.63 -2.75
C ILE A 11 -0.33 5.14 -2.64
N ASP A 12 0.43 5.73 -3.55
CA ASP A 12 0.58 7.18 -3.61
C ASP A 12 -0.73 7.85 -4.10
N PRO A 13 -1.21 8.93 -3.45
CA PRO A 13 -2.42 9.63 -3.85
C PRO A 13 -2.40 10.20 -5.27
N SER A 14 -1.22 10.47 -5.85
CA SER A 14 -1.09 10.89 -7.25
C SER A 14 -1.40 9.75 -8.21
N LEU A 15 -0.92 8.53 -7.92
CA LEU A 15 -1.24 7.35 -8.73
C LEU A 15 -2.72 7.00 -8.61
N ALA A 16 -3.29 7.04 -7.40
CA ALA A 16 -4.71 6.77 -7.20
C ALA A 16 -5.60 7.72 -8.02
N ARG A 17 -5.24 9.02 -8.09
CA ARG A 17 -5.93 10.00 -8.93
C ARG A 17 -5.73 9.73 -10.42
N ALA A 18 -4.51 9.41 -10.86
CA ALA A 18 -4.22 9.11 -12.26
C ALA A 18 -5.04 7.91 -12.77
N LEU A 19 -5.19 6.89 -11.92
CA LEU A 19 -6.00 5.69 -12.20
C LEU A 19 -7.50 5.88 -11.94
N LYS A 20 -7.93 7.06 -11.45
CA LYS A 20 -9.32 7.37 -11.09
C LYS A 20 -9.94 6.36 -10.13
N LEU A 21 -9.13 5.90 -9.16
CA LEU A 21 -9.60 4.96 -8.15
C LEU A 21 -10.66 5.62 -7.26
N SER A 22 -11.68 4.84 -6.89
CA SER A 22 -12.60 5.25 -5.84
C SER A 22 -11.92 5.09 -4.49
N THR A 23 -11.77 6.19 -3.75
CA THR A 23 -11.23 6.20 -2.39
C THR A 23 -12.37 6.34 -1.38
N PHE A 24 -12.14 5.86 -0.17
CA PHE A 24 -13.04 6.05 0.96
C PHE A 24 -12.26 6.46 2.20
N LYS A 25 -12.94 7.21 3.08
CA LYS A 25 -12.36 7.64 4.35
C LYS A 25 -12.41 6.52 5.37
N LEU A 26 -11.34 6.40 6.14
CA LEU A 26 -11.28 5.53 7.30
C LEU A 26 -12.09 6.15 8.44
N ASN A 27 -12.76 5.30 9.23
CA ASN A 27 -13.49 5.74 10.42
C ASN A 27 -12.56 6.35 11.49
N LYS A 28 -11.31 5.88 11.53
CA LYS A 28 -10.24 6.40 12.38
C LYS A 28 -8.95 6.46 11.55
N PRO A 29 -8.26 7.61 11.48
CA PRO A 29 -6.95 7.67 10.85
C PRO A 29 -5.96 6.70 11.51
N VAL A 30 -5.05 6.17 10.71
CA VAL A 30 -4.02 5.22 11.13
C VAL A 30 -2.66 5.93 11.12
N PRO A 31 -1.94 6.02 12.24
CA PRO A 31 -0.64 6.68 12.27
C PRO A 31 0.42 5.81 11.59
N LEU A 32 1.05 6.37 10.56
CA LEU A 32 2.18 5.77 9.86
C LEU A 32 3.47 6.20 10.55
N HIS A 33 4.26 5.21 10.94
CA HIS A 33 5.58 5.40 11.54
C HIS A 33 6.65 4.88 10.60
N LEU A 34 7.81 5.53 10.60
CA LEU A 34 9.00 5.04 9.92
C LEU A 34 9.71 3.95 10.74
N ALA A 35 10.73 3.34 10.15
CA ALA A 35 11.50 2.27 10.80
C ALA A 35 12.19 2.70 12.11
N ASP A 36 12.46 4.01 12.29
CA ASP A 36 13.00 4.57 13.53
C ASP A 36 11.92 4.92 14.56
N HIS A 37 10.68 4.48 14.33
CA HIS A 37 9.47 4.78 15.10
C HIS A 37 9.04 6.24 15.10
N SER A 38 9.68 7.11 14.30
CA SER A 38 9.21 8.48 14.14
C SER A 38 7.87 8.51 13.41
N HIS A 39 6.99 9.42 13.81
CA HIS A 39 5.72 9.66 13.13
C HIS A 39 5.97 10.33 11.77
N TYR A 40 5.35 9.79 10.72
CA TYR A 40 5.45 10.33 9.37
C TYR A 40 4.15 11.03 8.95
N HIS A 41 3.03 10.33 9.04
CA HIS A 41 1.74 10.82 8.54
C HIS A 41 0.56 10.06 9.17
N ASP A 42 -0.61 10.70 9.26
CA ASP A 42 -1.85 10.00 9.64
C ASP A 42 -2.64 9.65 8.38
N ILE A 43 -2.72 8.35 8.07
CA ILE A 43 -3.44 7.86 6.90
C ILE A 43 -4.94 7.90 7.18
N ALA A 44 -5.68 8.67 6.39
CA ALA A 44 -7.14 8.86 6.56
C ALA A 44 -7.97 8.24 5.42
N GLU A 45 -7.34 7.77 4.35
CA GLU A 45 -8.01 7.26 3.16
C GLU A 45 -7.45 5.91 2.73
N ALA A 46 -8.30 5.11 2.10
CA ALA A 46 -7.94 3.85 1.49
C ALA A 46 -8.71 3.66 0.17
N ALA A 47 -8.25 2.71 -0.64
CA ALA A 47 -8.92 2.28 -1.87
C ALA A 47 -8.90 0.75 -1.97
N LEU A 48 -9.93 0.19 -2.61
CA LEU A 48 -9.88 -1.18 -3.11
C LEU A 48 -9.41 -1.13 -4.56
N ILE A 49 -8.36 -1.88 -4.88
CA ILE A 49 -7.77 -1.94 -6.21
C ILE A 49 -7.77 -3.35 -6.76
N ASP A 50 -7.91 -3.47 -8.07
CA ASP A 50 -7.61 -4.70 -8.80
C ASP A 50 -6.11 -4.73 -9.10
N LEU A 51 -5.38 -5.57 -8.38
CA LEU A 51 -3.96 -5.77 -8.55
C LEU A 51 -3.73 -6.94 -9.50
N ARG A 52 -3.03 -6.67 -10.61
CA ARG A 52 -2.60 -7.69 -11.55
C ARG A 52 -1.07 -7.81 -11.57
N ILE A 53 -0.56 -9.00 -11.28
CA ILE A 53 0.86 -9.35 -11.34
C ILE A 53 1.01 -10.58 -12.22
N GLY A 54 1.49 -10.39 -13.45
CA GLY A 54 1.50 -11.46 -14.46
C GLY A 54 0.07 -11.95 -14.76
N ASP A 55 -0.17 -13.23 -14.50
CA ASP A 55 -1.46 -13.91 -14.65
C ASP A 55 -2.28 -13.94 -13.36
N HIS A 56 -1.72 -13.47 -12.24
CA HIS A 56 -2.44 -13.33 -10.97
C HIS A 56 -3.26 -12.05 -10.97
N LEU A 57 -4.53 -12.16 -10.56
CA LEU A 57 -5.46 -11.04 -10.41
C LEU A 57 -6.18 -11.17 -9.08
N GLU A 58 -6.16 -10.10 -8.29
CA GLU A 58 -6.82 -10.06 -6.98
C GLU A 58 -7.28 -8.64 -6.62
N GLN A 59 -8.25 -8.56 -5.72
CA GLN A 59 -8.67 -7.28 -5.14
C GLN A 59 -7.92 -7.04 -3.82
N ARG A 60 -7.35 -5.84 -3.66
CA ARG A 60 -6.53 -5.49 -2.50
C ARG A 60 -6.95 -4.17 -1.88
N LEU A 61 -6.96 -4.13 -0.55
CA LEU A 61 -7.10 -2.89 0.20
C LEU A 61 -5.73 -2.21 0.30
N VAL A 62 -5.62 -0.98 -0.18
CA VAL A 62 -4.40 -0.17 -0.10
C VAL A 62 -4.68 1.14 0.62
N TYR A 63 -3.74 1.55 1.46
CA TYR A 63 -3.82 2.80 2.21
C TYR A 63 -3.17 3.95 1.43
N LEU A 64 -3.81 5.11 1.42
CA LEU A 64 -3.30 6.28 0.70
C LEU A 64 -2.32 7.06 1.58
N THR A 65 -1.06 7.11 1.18
CA THR A 65 -0.03 7.88 1.87
C THR A 65 0.95 8.48 0.86
N PRO A 66 1.46 9.71 1.04
CA PRO A 66 2.49 10.27 0.17
C PRO A 66 3.73 9.37 0.16
N LEU A 67 4.19 8.97 -1.02
CA LEU A 67 5.38 8.15 -1.20
C LEU A 67 6.42 8.90 -2.05
N PRO A 68 7.65 9.10 -1.56
CA PRO A 68 8.63 9.94 -2.25
C PRO A 68 9.24 9.30 -3.51
N TYR A 69 9.35 7.97 -3.55
CA TYR A 69 10.10 7.26 -4.61
C TYR A 69 9.31 6.20 -5.36
N TYR A 70 8.27 5.64 -4.74
CA TYR A 70 7.47 4.56 -5.29
C TYR A 70 6.01 4.98 -5.34
N GLN A 71 5.24 4.41 -6.25
CA GLN A 71 3.80 4.73 -6.35
C GLN A 71 2.91 3.67 -5.69
N LEU A 72 3.45 2.47 -5.44
CA LEU A 72 2.78 1.36 -4.76
C LEU A 72 3.83 0.58 -3.96
N VAL A 73 3.54 0.30 -2.70
CA VAL A 73 4.30 -0.61 -1.83
C VAL A 73 3.39 -1.74 -1.42
N LEU A 74 3.81 -2.97 -1.66
CA LEU A 74 3.16 -4.18 -1.16
C LEU A 74 3.96 -4.67 0.04
N GLY A 75 3.30 -4.69 1.19
CA GLY A 75 3.89 -4.95 2.48
C GLY A 75 3.65 -6.37 2.97
N ASP A 76 3.75 -6.53 4.29
CA ASP A 76 3.59 -7.78 5.02
C ASP A 76 2.27 -8.49 4.73
N ASN A 77 1.17 -7.75 4.54
CA ASN A 77 -0.11 -8.34 4.18
C ASN A 77 -0.02 -9.14 2.87
N TRP A 78 0.51 -8.52 1.81
CA TRP A 78 0.66 -9.20 0.53
C TRP A 78 1.70 -10.32 0.59
N LEU A 79 2.82 -10.09 1.29
CA LEU A 79 3.90 -11.07 1.42
C LEU A 79 3.48 -12.32 2.19
N ARG A 80 2.70 -12.19 3.27
CA ARG A 80 2.19 -13.34 4.04
C ARG A 80 1.18 -14.16 3.25
N ASP A 81 0.34 -13.50 2.46
CA ASP A 81 -0.68 -14.17 1.67
C ASP A 81 -0.10 -15.00 0.52
N HIS A 82 1.01 -14.54 -0.07
CA HIS A 82 1.56 -15.15 -1.28
C HIS A 82 2.89 -15.88 -1.09
N ASN A 83 3.66 -15.55 -0.06
CA ASN A 83 5.01 -16.08 0.20
C ASN A 83 5.85 -16.23 -1.09
N PRO A 84 6.08 -15.13 -1.84
CA PRO A 84 6.73 -15.19 -3.13
C PRO A 84 8.16 -15.75 -3.01
N VAL A 85 8.61 -16.46 -4.03
CA VAL A 85 10.02 -16.81 -4.15
C VAL A 85 10.79 -15.56 -4.53
N VAL A 86 11.73 -15.14 -3.68
CA VAL A 86 12.68 -14.07 -3.97
C VAL A 86 14.00 -14.72 -4.37
N ASP A 87 14.36 -14.57 -5.63
CA ASP A 87 15.63 -15.03 -6.21
C ASP A 87 16.38 -13.80 -6.73
N TRP A 88 17.59 -13.57 -6.20
CA TRP A 88 18.36 -12.32 -6.33
C TRP A 88 19.54 -12.47 -7.28
#